data_AF-A0A2W7M1M8-F1
#
_entry.id   AF-A0A2W7M1M8-F1
#
_cell.length_a   1.000
_cell.length_b   1.000
_cell.length_c   1.000
_cell.angle_alpha   90.00
_cell.angle_beta   90.00
_cell.angle_gamma   90.00
#
_symmetry.space_group_name_H-M   'P 1'
#
loop_
_entity.id
_entity.type
_entity.pdbx_description
1 polymer ?
#
loop_
_entity_poly.entity_id
_entity_poly.type
_entity_poly.pdbx_seq_one_letter_code
_entity_poly.pdbx_strand_id
1 'polypeptide(L)'
;MLDLLKAFFSHLGYTELTSCFAGISKIAGYHITEEERTPFLHFHNHITNPQPKYITNWRKDPKNEHFYIKLVDGILHTTQGTYGCLKYHQENITNIEMEMVKCVEQVDFKKILGNSSMMIGNTQKWDYEYQAYVLTYRRCLDQFANALSTFFKNQANSFRTFDKYLKSRKIQQVALPLAEVHAKHIKNFEFVMSEGGARSVRDTIAHYQFVPAGVLNLTPMGIVFAGGGENMFLSSAEPTLLSKILERKTAALHACLSEMIFCFVQEVEKWETGY
;
A
#
# COMPACT_ATOMS: atom_id res chain seq x y z
N MET A 1 16.83 4.88 -0.60
CA MET A 1 17.96 5.00 0.35
C MET A 1 19.13 4.10 -0.04
N LEU A 2 18.95 2.79 -0.22
CA LEU A 2 20.03 1.88 -0.67
C LEU A 2 20.65 2.26 -2.04
N ASP A 3 19.84 2.68 -3.01
CA ASP A 3 20.35 3.14 -4.32
C ASP A 3 21.12 4.47 -4.22
N LEU A 4 20.67 5.39 -3.37
CA LEU A 4 21.36 6.65 -3.07
C LEU A 4 22.67 6.43 -2.31
N LEU A 5 22.69 5.49 -1.37
CA LEU A 5 23.90 5.09 -0.64
C LEU A 5 24.89 4.37 -1.57
N LYS A 6 24.41 3.48 -2.45
CA LYS A 6 25.25 2.85 -3.49
C LYS A 6 25.90 3.89 -4.40
N ALA A 7 25.13 4.87 -4.88
CA ALA A 7 25.66 5.95 -5.71
C ALA A 7 26.71 6.78 -4.95
N PHE A 8 26.44 7.13 -3.68
CA PHE A 8 27.35 7.89 -2.83
C PHE A 8 28.66 7.12 -2.51
N PHE A 9 28.57 5.87 -2.06
CA PHE A 9 29.76 5.06 -1.71
C PHE A 9 30.56 4.60 -2.93
N SER A 10 29.89 4.38 -4.07
CA SER A 10 30.59 4.14 -5.34
C SER A 10 31.37 5.38 -5.79
N HIS A 11 30.86 6.59 -5.53
CA HIS A 11 31.58 7.83 -5.82
C HIS A 11 32.78 8.06 -4.90
N LEU A 12 32.75 7.48 -3.69
CA LEU A 12 33.82 7.56 -2.70
C LEU A 12 34.84 6.40 -2.78
N GLY A 13 34.70 5.49 -3.75
CA GLY A 13 35.68 4.41 -3.98
C GLY A 13 35.58 3.21 -3.02
N TYR A 14 34.50 3.09 -2.23
CA TYR A 14 34.31 1.97 -1.30
C TYR A 14 33.60 0.79 -1.98
N THR A 15 34.33 0.07 -2.84
CA THR A 15 33.82 -1.07 -3.62
C THR A 15 33.34 -2.23 -2.74
N GLU A 16 34.05 -2.53 -1.65
CA GLU A 16 33.70 -3.60 -0.70
C GLU A 16 32.37 -3.32 0.00
N LEU A 17 32.15 -2.09 0.48
CA LEU A 17 30.88 -1.67 1.08
C LEU A 17 29.73 -1.73 0.08
N THR A 18 29.98 -1.35 -1.18
CA THR A 18 29.00 -1.42 -2.26
C THR A 18 28.57 -2.87 -2.52
N SER A 19 29.52 -3.82 -2.51
CA SER A 19 29.24 -5.26 -2.61
C SER A 19 28.48 -5.78 -1.39
N CYS A 20 28.81 -5.35 -0.17
CA CYS A 20 28.04 -5.69 1.03
C CYS A 20 26.57 -5.23 0.93
N PHE A 21 26.34 -3.99 0.48
CA PHE A 21 24.98 -3.48 0.29
C PHE A 21 24.22 -4.22 -0.80
N ALA A 22 24.89 -4.59 -1.90
CA ALA A 22 24.29 -5.41 -2.94
C ALA A 22 23.91 -6.81 -2.41
N GLY A 23 24.79 -7.43 -1.61
CA GLY A 23 24.53 -8.71 -0.96
C GLY A 23 23.34 -8.66 -0.01
N ILE A 24 23.30 -7.67 0.90
CA ILE A 24 22.18 -7.47 1.83
C ILE A 24 20.88 -7.23 1.07
N SER A 25 20.90 -6.37 0.04
CA SER A 25 19.71 -6.08 -0.76
C SER A 25 19.19 -7.30 -1.53
N LYS A 26 20.06 -8.25 -1.90
CA LYS A 26 19.63 -9.49 -2.55
C LYS A 26 18.95 -10.46 -1.57
N ILE A 27 19.33 -10.43 -0.30
CA ILE A 27 18.81 -11.34 0.74
C ILE A 27 17.53 -10.78 1.37
N ALA A 28 17.54 -9.50 1.74
CA ALA A 28 16.49 -8.88 2.56
C ALA A 28 15.84 -7.66 1.90
N GLY A 29 16.27 -7.29 0.70
CA GLY A 29 15.68 -6.17 -0.03
C GLY A 29 14.39 -6.59 -0.72
N TYR A 30 13.46 -5.64 -0.80
CA TYR A 30 12.27 -5.75 -1.62
C TYR A 30 12.14 -4.49 -2.47
N HIS A 31 11.85 -4.66 -3.76
CA HIS A 31 11.78 -3.56 -4.71
C HIS A 31 10.44 -3.59 -5.44
N ILE A 32 9.67 -2.51 -5.27
CA ILE A 32 8.50 -2.24 -6.11
C ILE A 32 8.94 -1.87 -7.53
N THR A 33 8.05 -2.08 -8.52
CA THR A 33 8.39 -1.87 -9.93
C THR A 33 8.68 -0.38 -10.23
N GLU A 34 9.34 -0.10 -11.35
CA GLU A 34 9.59 1.28 -11.77
C GLU A 34 8.29 2.08 -11.96
N GLU A 35 7.28 1.45 -12.54
CA GLU A 35 5.94 2.02 -12.68
C GLU A 35 5.35 2.39 -11.31
N GLU A 36 5.45 1.47 -10.33
CA GLU A 36 4.96 1.70 -8.98
C GLU A 36 5.70 2.83 -8.26
N ARG A 37 6.99 3.04 -8.58
CA ARG A 37 7.84 4.10 -8.04
C ARG A 37 7.55 5.48 -8.62
N THR A 38 6.89 5.56 -9.78
CA THR A 38 6.66 6.81 -10.54
C THR A 38 6.20 8.00 -9.68
N PRO A 39 5.13 7.91 -8.85
CA PRO A 39 4.68 9.06 -8.07
C PRO A 39 5.70 9.49 -7.00
N PHE A 40 6.41 8.56 -6.38
CA PHE A 40 7.46 8.89 -5.41
C PHE A 40 8.66 9.56 -6.08
N LEU A 41 9.04 9.12 -7.28
CA LEU A 41 10.07 9.78 -8.09
C LEU A 41 9.64 11.18 -8.53
N HIS A 42 8.38 11.36 -8.88
CA HIS A 42 7.82 12.69 -9.19
C HIS A 42 7.93 13.64 -8.00
N PHE A 43 7.53 13.19 -6.80
CA PHE A 43 7.71 13.97 -5.58
C PHE A 43 9.17 14.26 -5.26
N HIS A 44 10.06 13.25 -5.39
CA HIS A 44 11.50 13.43 -5.22
C HIS A 44 12.04 14.53 -6.14
N ASN A 45 11.71 14.46 -7.43
CA ASN A 45 12.15 15.46 -8.40
C ASN A 45 11.64 16.86 -8.07
N HIS A 46 10.38 16.99 -7.65
CA HIS A 46 9.82 18.25 -7.18
C HIS A 46 10.65 18.85 -6.03
N ILE A 47 11.02 18.06 -5.01
CA ILE A 47 11.77 18.59 -3.86
C ILE A 47 13.26 18.81 -4.13
N THR A 48 13.81 18.34 -5.26
CA THR A 48 15.26 18.48 -5.57
C THR A 48 15.57 19.39 -6.75
N ASN A 49 14.70 19.52 -7.76
CA ASN A 49 15.08 20.05 -9.08
C ASN A 49 14.05 21.02 -9.72
N PRO A 50 14.15 22.35 -9.51
CA PRO A 50 14.90 22.99 -8.43
C PRO A 50 14.16 22.84 -7.09
N GLN A 51 14.91 22.81 -5.98
CA GLN A 51 14.31 22.69 -4.65
C GLN A 51 13.33 23.86 -4.35
N PRO A 52 12.09 23.57 -3.89
CA PRO A 52 11.09 24.56 -3.53
C PRO A 52 11.57 25.52 -2.42
N LYS A 53 11.02 26.75 -2.41
CA LYS A 53 11.39 27.75 -1.39
C LYS A 53 10.96 27.31 0.01
N TYR A 54 9.80 26.69 0.17
CA TYR A 54 9.31 26.21 1.47
C TYR A 54 10.23 25.13 2.06
N ILE A 55 10.73 24.19 1.24
CA ILE A 55 11.73 23.19 1.64
C ILE A 55 13.01 23.88 2.09
N THR A 56 13.50 24.82 1.28
CA THR A 56 14.69 25.61 1.61
C THR A 56 14.53 26.34 2.94
N ASN A 57 13.37 26.94 3.19
CA ASN A 57 13.08 27.67 4.42
C ASN A 57 12.99 26.74 5.64
N TRP A 58 12.38 25.56 5.51
CA TRP A 58 12.32 24.59 6.61
C TRP A 58 13.69 24.02 6.96
N ARG A 59 14.55 23.77 5.97
CA ARG A 59 15.91 23.27 6.19
C ARG A 59 16.85 24.30 6.81
N LYS A 60 16.61 25.60 6.59
CA LYS A 60 17.43 26.69 7.15
C LYS A 60 17.20 26.93 8.64
N ASP A 61 16.02 26.60 9.16
CA ASP A 61 15.67 26.82 10.56
C ASP A 61 15.57 25.47 11.31
N PRO A 62 16.44 25.22 12.31
CA PRO A 62 16.38 24.00 13.12
C PRO A 62 15.00 23.71 13.73
N LYS A 63 14.20 24.75 14.02
CA LYS A 63 12.84 24.58 14.55
C LYS A 63 11.88 24.02 13.52
N ASN A 64 12.13 24.23 12.22
CA ASN A 64 11.27 23.77 11.12
C ASN A 64 11.81 22.52 10.41
N GLU A 65 13.07 22.13 10.65
CA GLU A 65 13.70 20.97 9.99
C GLU A 65 12.90 19.68 10.15
N HIS A 66 12.28 19.47 11.32
CA HIS A 66 11.44 18.31 11.56
C HIS A 66 10.23 18.20 10.60
N PHE A 67 9.70 19.32 10.08
CA PHE A 67 8.64 19.29 9.06
C PHE A 67 9.18 18.81 7.70
N TYR A 68 10.40 19.21 7.34
CA TYR A 68 11.08 18.69 6.15
C TYR A 68 11.26 17.18 6.26
N ILE A 69 11.83 16.71 7.37
CA ILE A 69 12.06 15.27 7.60
C ILE A 69 10.72 14.52 7.53
N LYS A 70 9.70 14.96 8.29
CA LYS A 70 8.40 14.27 8.33
C LYS A 70 7.69 14.21 6.99
N LEU A 71 7.78 15.25 6.16
CA LEU A 71 7.16 15.25 4.84
C LEU A 71 7.95 14.34 3.88
N VAL A 72 9.26 14.57 3.77
CA VAL A 72 10.10 13.90 2.78
C VAL A 72 10.30 12.42 3.11
N ASP A 73 10.69 12.12 4.36
CA ASP A 73 10.80 10.73 4.83
C ASP A 73 9.44 10.06 4.89
N GLY A 74 8.39 10.81 5.26
CA GLY A 74 7.02 10.31 5.28
C GLY A 74 6.55 9.80 3.92
N ILE A 75 6.83 10.52 2.83
CA ILE A 75 6.45 10.12 1.47
C ILE A 75 7.45 9.10 0.89
N LEU A 76 8.74 9.44 0.84
CA LEU A 76 9.75 8.68 0.10
C LEU A 76 10.25 7.42 0.82
N HIS A 77 10.13 7.35 2.13
CA HIS A 77 10.59 6.19 2.90
C HIS A 77 9.43 5.45 3.53
N THR A 78 8.67 6.13 4.39
CA THR A 78 7.63 5.49 5.20
C THR A 78 6.48 4.99 4.33
N THR A 79 5.90 5.84 3.49
CA THR A 79 4.77 5.47 2.62
C THR A 79 5.21 4.48 1.54
N GLN A 80 6.28 4.80 0.81
CA GLN A 80 6.83 3.93 -0.24
C GLN A 80 7.23 2.56 0.30
N GLY A 81 7.91 2.50 1.46
CA GLY A 81 8.32 1.25 2.08
C GLY A 81 7.13 0.41 2.55
N THR A 82 6.09 1.05 3.09
CA THR A 82 4.87 0.34 3.53
C THR A 82 4.05 -0.14 2.33
N TYR A 83 4.02 0.60 1.22
CA TYR A 83 3.47 0.11 -0.04
C TYR A 83 4.25 -1.12 -0.54
N GLY A 84 5.58 -1.10 -0.45
CA GLY A 84 6.41 -2.26 -0.76
C GLY A 84 6.13 -3.48 0.13
N CYS A 85 5.94 -3.27 1.44
CA CYS A 85 5.53 -4.33 2.36
C CYS A 85 4.18 -4.94 1.98
N LEU A 86 3.22 -4.12 1.57
CA LEU A 86 1.92 -4.58 1.07
C LEU A 86 2.07 -5.44 -0.20
N LYS A 87 2.92 -4.99 -1.14
CA LYS A 87 3.21 -5.72 -2.38
C LYS A 87 3.87 -7.06 -2.13
N TYR A 88 4.80 -7.13 -1.19
CA TYR A 88 5.41 -8.38 -0.75
C TYR A 88 4.37 -9.41 -0.28
N HIS A 89 3.45 -9.01 0.59
CA HIS A 89 2.39 -9.90 1.07
C HIS A 89 1.43 -10.33 -0.05
N GLN A 90 1.08 -9.41 -0.96
CA GLN A 90 0.24 -9.73 -2.11
C GLN A 90 0.89 -10.79 -3.04
N GLU A 91 2.19 -10.65 -3.32
CA GLU A 91 2.93 -11.60 -4.15
C GLU A 91 3.03 -12.97 -3.47
N ASN A 92 3.27 -13.02 -2.17
CA ASN A 92 3.26 -14.27 -1.41
C ASN A 92 1.90 -14.96 -1.45
N ILE A 93 0.79 -14.21 -1.29
CA ILE A 93 -0.57 -14.75 -1.43
C ILE A 93 -0.77 -15.36 -2.80
N THR A 94 -0.33 -14.66 -3.85
CA THR A 94 -0.43 -15.15 -5.25
C THR A 94 0.37 -16.44 -5.43
N ASN A 95 1.60 -16.49 -4.93
CA ASN A 95 2.44 -17.69 -5.00
C ASN A 95 1.83 -18.87 -4.23
N ILE A 96 1.27 -18.61 -3.05
CA ILE A 96 0.59 -19.63 -2.23
C ILE A 96 -0.64 -20.18 -2.98
N GLU A 97 -1.48 -19.32 -3.56
CA GLU A 97 -2.63 -19.77 -4.37
C GLU A 97 -2.21 -20.61 -5.57
N MET A 98 -1.19 -20.17 -6.31
CA MET A 98 -0.67 -20.92 -7.46
C MET A 98 -0.14 -22.31 -7.07
N GLU A 99 0.64 -22.40 -6.00
CA GLU A 99 1.18 -23.68 -5.54
C GLU A 99 0.08 -24.60 -4.98
N MET A 100 -0.94 -24.06 -4.30
CA MET A 100 -2.10 -24.84 -3.85
C MET A 100 -2.86 -25.45 -5.05
N VAL A 101 -3.14 -24.65 -6.08
CA VAL A 101 -3.80 -25.11 -7.31
C VAL A 101 -2.97 -26.22 -7.99
N LYS A 102 -1.67 -25.98 -8.17
CA LYS A 102 -0.74 -26.93 -8.77
C LYS A 102 -0.66 -28.25 -8.01
N CYS A 103 -0.69 -28.23 -6.68
CA CYS A 103 -0.73 -29.44 -5.86
C CYS A 103 -2.01 -30.25 -6.08
N VAL A 104 -3.17 -29.58 -6.18
CA VAL A 104 -4.45 -30.26 -6.41
C VAL A 104 -4.53 -30.85 -7.82
N GLU A 105 -4.05 -30.13 -8.82
CA GLU A 105 -4.09 -30.54 -10.23
C GLU A 105 -3.20 -31.75 -10.54
N GLN A 106 -2.29 -32.14 -9.63
CA GLN A 106 -1.51 -33.38 -9.76
C GLN A 106 -2.33 -34.66 -9.55
N VAL A 107 -3.57 -34.54 -9.08
CA VAL A 107 -4.45 -35.66 -8.78
C VAL A 107 -5.77 -35.48 -9.53
N ASP A 108 -6.31 -36.58 -10.09
CA ASP A 108 -7.67 -36.58 -10.66
C ASP A 108 -8.72 -36.61 -9.53
N PHE A 109 -8.79 -35.49 -8.78
CA PHE A 109 -9.68 -35.35 -7.63
C PHE A 109 -11.15 -35.45 -8.03
N LYS A 110 -11.50 -35.11 -9.28
CA LYS A 110 -12.87 -35.24 -9.80
C LYS A 110 -13.29 -36.70 -9.84
N LYS A 111 -12.41 -37.60 -10.31
CA LYS A 111 -12.67 -39.04 -10.27
C LYS A 111 -12.75 -39.59 -8.84
N ILE A 112 -11.93 -39.07 -7.92
CA ILE A 112 -11.91 -39.53 -6.52
C ILE A 112 -13.18 -39.09 -5.76
N LEU A 113 -13.59 -37.84 -5.92
CA LEU A 113 -14.70 -37.25 -5.17
C LEU A 113 -16.08 -37.54 -5.82
N GLY A 114 -16.12 -37.81 -7.13
CA GLY A 114 -17.36 -37.98 -7.87
C GLY A 114 -18.24 -36.73 -7.78
N ASN A 115 -19.44 -36.87 -7.20
CA ASN A 115 -20.38 -35.76 -6.98
C ASN A 115 -20.19 -35.05 -5.62
N SER A 116 -19.19 -35.46 -4.84
CA SER A 116 -18.90 -34.88 -3.53
C SER A 116 -18.02 -33.64 -3.63
N SER A 117 -18.09 -32.79 -2.62
CA SER A 117 -17.15 -31.67 -2.45
C SER A 117 -16.29 -31.89 -1.21
N MET A 118 -15.02 -31.48 -1.28
CA MET A 118 -14.09 -31.55 -0.17
C MET A 118 -13.50 -30.17 0.11
N MET A 119 -13.61 -29.73 1.36
CA MET A 119 -12.95 -28.51 1.82
C MET A 119 -11.53 -28.85 2.31
N ILE A 120 -10.55 -28.15 1.78
CA ILE A 120 -9.15 -28.21 2.20
C ILE A 120 -8.89 -27.04 3.15
N GLY A 121 -8.42 -27.37 4.35
CA GLY A 121 -8.04 -26.41 5.39
C GLY A 121 -6.54 -26.42 5.69
N ASN A 122 -6.17 -25.92 6.87
CA ASN A 122 -4.79 -25.77 7.33
C ASN A 122 -3.91 -24.89 6.41
N THR A 123 -4.50 -23.84 5.84
CA THR A 123 -3.86 -22.86 4.96
C THR A 123 -3.26 -21.68 5.74
N GLN A 124 -2.69 -21.92 6.92
CA GLN A 124 -2.32 -20.85 7.86
C GLN A 124 -1.35 -19.82 7.27
N LYS A 125 -0.39 -20.24 6.41
CA LYS A 125 0.49 -19.31 5.71
C LYS A 125 -0.28 -18.33 4.84
N TRP A 126 -1.32 -18.81 4.15
CA TRP A 126 -2.19 -17.98 3.34
C TRP A 126 -2.95 -16.95 4.19
N ASP A 127 -3.46 -17.39 5.34
CA ASP A 127 -4.14 -16.50 6.30
C ASP A 127 -3.21 -15.45 6.91
N TYR A 128 -1.96 -15.82 7.23
CA TYR A 128 -0.97 -14.91 7.80
C TYR A 128 -0.61 -13.80 6.82
N GLU A 129 -0.33 -14.15 5.56
CA GLU A 129 -0.03 -13.18 4.52
C GLU A 129 -1.25 -12.27 4.27
N TYR A 130 -2.47 -12.82 4.27
CA TYR A 130 -3.69 -12.03 4.10
C TYR A 130 -3.89 -10.99 5.22
N GLN A 131 -3.76 -11.39 6.49
CA GLN A 131 -3.91 -10.44 7.59
C GLN A 131 -2.82 -9.37 7.57
N ALA A 132 -1.58 -9.76 7.26
CA ALA A 132 -0.47 -8.83 7.10
C ALA A 132 -0.74 -7.84 5.96
N TYR A 133 -1.26 -8.29 4.82
CA TYR A 133 -1.70 -7.44 3.71
C TYR A 133 -2.74 -6.41 4.17
N VAL A 134 -3.83 -6.84 4.81
CA VAL A 134 -4.94 -5.96 5.23
C VAL A 134 -4.47 -4.90 6.25
N LEU A 135 -3.64 -5.29 7.22
CA LEU A 135 -3.08 -4.37 8.22
C LEU A 135 -2.11 -3.36 7.59
N THR A 136 -1.23 -3.83 6.70
CA THR A 136 -0.25 -3.00 6.00
C THR A 136 -0.93 -2.01 5.06
N TYR A 137 -2.02 -2.42 4.40
CA TYR A 137 -2.84 -1.55 3.55
C TYR A 137 -3.33 -0.33 4.32
N ARG A 138 -3.93 -0.56 5.49
CA ARG A 138 -4.37 0.55 6.34
C ARG A 138 -3.20 1.42 6.76
N ARG A 139 -2.10 0.80 7.19
CA ARG A 139 -0.93 1.51 7.70
C ARG A 139 -0.35 2.45 6.64
N CYS A 140 -0.29 2.00 5.38
CA CYS A 140 0.15 2.80 4.24
C CYS A 140 -0.68 4.08 4.09
N LEU A 141 -2.00 3.95 4.10
CA LEU A 141 -2.92 5.10 4.00
C LEU A 141 -2.74 6.10 5.16
N ASP A 142 -2.68 5.62 6.40
CA ASP A 142 -2.56 6.49 7.57
C ASP A 142 -1.20 7.19 7.64
N GLN A 143 -0.12 6.50 7.29
CA GLN A 143 1.21 7.10 7.20
C GLN A 143 1.28 8.14 6.08
N PHE A 144 0.65 7.88 4.94
CA PHE A 144 0.58 8.84 3.84
C PHE A 144 -0.20 10.10 4.21
N ALA A 145 -1.38 9.95 4.84
CA ALA A 145 -2.14 11.09 5.36
C ALA A 145 -1.31 11.91 6.35
N ASN A 146 -0.60 11.26 7.26
CA ASN A 146 0.28 11.92 8.22
C ASN A 146 1.42 12.68 7.50
N ALA A 147 2.07 12.06 6.52
CA ALA A 147 3.14 12.68 5.74
C ALA A 147 2.65 13.94 5.03
N LEU A 148 1.56 13.87 4.26
CA LEU A 148 0.97 15.04 3.59
C LEU A 148 0.50 16.11 4.57
N SER A 149 -0.06 15.71 5.72
CA SER A 149 -0.53 16.64 6.75
C SER A 149 0.57 17.55 7.30
N THR A 150 1.82 17.08 7.26
CA THR A 150 3.02 17.80 7.69
C THR A 150 3.21 19.10 6.91
N PHE A 151 2.81 19.15 5.64
CA PHE A 151 2.86 20.38 4.85
C PHE A 151 2.08 21.54 5.51
N PHE A 152 0.95 21.20 6.12
CA PHE A 152 0.11 22.14 6.86
C PHE A 152 0.56 22.34 8.31
N LYS A 153 1.78 21.90 8.66
CA LYS A 153 2.38 21.96 10.00
C LYS A 153 1.48 21.41 11.10
N ASN A 154 0.79 20.32 10.78
CA ASN A 154 -0.18 19.65 11.66
C ASN A 154 -0.08 18.14 11.45
N GLN A 155 -0.84 17.38 12.23
CA GLN A 155 -0.85 15.92 12.18
C GLN A 155 -2.27 15.40 11.90
N ALA A 156 -2.40 14.66 10.81
CA ALA A 156 -3.55 13.80 10.56
C ALA A 156 -3.25 12.38 11.08
N ASN A 157 -4.16 11.83 11.87
CA ASN A 157 -4.01 10.49 12.47
C ASN A 157 -4.72 9.39 11.68
N SER A 158 -5.51 9.74 10.66
CA SER A 158 -6.32 8.77 9.94
C SER A 158 -6.65 9.27 8.54
N PHE A 159 -6.36 8.44 7.54
CA PHE A 159 -6.77 8.70 6.16
C PHE A 159 -8.29 8.77 6.02
N ARG A 160 -9.05 8.00 6.82
CA ARG A 160 -10.52 7.98 6.80
C ARG A 160 -11.16 9.37 6.93
N THR A 161 -10.60 10.22 7.78
CA THR A 161 -11.15 11.55 8.10
C THR A 161 -10.29 12.66 7.51
N PHE A 162 -9.49 12.31 6.49
CA PHE A 162 -8.50 13.23 5.94
C PHE A 162 -9.13 14.37 5.16
N ASP A 163 -10.29 14.15 4.51
CA ASP A 163 -11.06 15.22 3.88
C ASP A 163 -11.45 16.34 4.88
N LYS A 164 -11.98 15.97 6.05
CA LYS A 164 -12.38 16.89 7.11
C LYS A 164 -11.17 17.64 7.66
N TYR A 165 -10.05 16.93 7.79
CA TYR A 165 -8.78 17.54 8.16
C TYR A 165 -8.35 18.59 7.14
N LEU A 166 -8.33 18.25 5.84
CA LEU A 166 -7.90 19.12 4.74
C LEU A 166 -8.78 20.38 4.63
N LYS A 167 -10.11 20.23 4.65
CA LYS A 167 -11.07 21.35 4.56
C LYS A 167 -10.90 22.42 5.64
N SER A 168 -10.27 22.07 6.77
CA SER A 168 -10.02 23.01 7.88
C SER A 168 -8.63 23.68 7.85
N ARG A 169 -7.81 23.43 6.83
CA ARG A 169 -6.44 23.97 6.75
C ARG A 169 -6.40 25.40 6.22
N LYS A 170 -5.33 26.15 6.53
CA LYS A 170 -5.22 27.55 6.08
C LYS A 170 -4.90 27.67 4.58
N ILE A 171 -4.05 26.80 4.05
CA ILE A 171 -3.61 26.83 2.65
C ILE A 171 -4.65 26.08 1.79
N GLN A 172 -5.80 26.71 1.59
CA GLN A 172 -6.97 26.08 0.94
C GLN A 172 -6.72 25.72 -0.52
N GLN A 173 -5.88 26.47 -1.24
CA GLN A 173 -5.51 26.17 -2.62
C GLN A 173 -4.82 24.80 -2.79
N VAL A 174 -4.10 24.33 -1.77
CA VAL A 174 -3.52 22.97 -1.77
C VAL A 174 -4.49 21.98 -1.12
N ALA A 175 -5.18 22.38 -0.06
CA ALA A 175 -5.98 21.46 0.73
C ALA A 175 -7.28 21.00 0.04
N LEU A 176 -7.97 21.87 -0.69
CA LEU A 176 -9.24 21.52 -1.34
C LEU A 176 -9.06 20.52 -2.48
N PRO A 177 -8.10 20.69 -3.42
CA PRO A 177 -7.87 19.69 -4.47
C PRO A 177 -7.49 18.32 -3.90
N LEU A 178 -6.68 18.28 -2.84
CA LEU A 178 -6.39 17.02 -2.15
C LEU A 178 -7.62 16.38 -1.52
N ALA A 179 -8.55 17.18 -0.99
CA ALA A 179 -9.80 16.68 -0.43
C ALA A 179 -10.73 16.10 -1.53
N GLU A 180 -10.68 16.66 -2.74
CA GLU A 180 -11.41 16.14 -3.90
C GLU A 180 -10.84 14.79 -4.36
N VAL A 181 -9.52 14.68 -4.49
CA VAL A 181 -8.88 13.40 -4.82
C VAL A 181 -9.17 12.36 -3.74
N HIS A 182 -9.10 12.73 -2.46
CA HIS A 182 -9.48 11.85 -1.36
C HIS A 182 -10.91 11.34 -1.50
N ALA A 183 -11.88 12.25 -1.72
CA ALA A 183 -13.30 11.90 -1.86
C ALA A 183 -13.57 10.98 -3.06
N LYS A 184 -12.80 11.12 -4.14
CA LYS A 184 -12.87 10.25 -5.32
C LYS A 184 -12.49 8.80 -5.00
N HIS A 185 -11.48 8.60 -4.15
CA HIS A 185 -10.89 7.27 -3.90
C HIS A 185 -11.42 6.56 -2.65
N ILE A 186 -11.94 7.30 -1.67
CA ILE A 186 -12.21 6.77 -0.32
C ILE A 186 -13.09 5.51 -0.28
N LYS A 187 -14.06 5.40 -1.20
CA LYS A 187 -14.98 4.25 -1.31
C LYS A 187 -14.28 2.95 -1.69
N ASN A 188 -13.12 3.02 -2.35
CA ASN A 188 -12.33 1.83 -2.67
C ASN A 188 -11.73 1.15 -1.42
N PHE A 189 -11.79 1.82 -0.27
CA PHE A 189 -11.09 1.42 0.94
C PHE A 189 -12.01 0.96 2.07
N GLU A 190 -13.31 0.76 1.82
CA GLU A 190 -14.29 0.31 2.83
C GLU A 190 -13.81 -0.94 3.61
N PHE A 191 -13.13 -1.88 2.96
CA PHE A 191 -12.61 -3.08 3.62
C PHE A 191 -11.54 -2.82 4.70
N VAL A 192 -10.89 -1.65 4.69
CA VAL A 192 -9.93 -1.20 5.71
C VAL A 192 -10.40 0.03 6.50
N MET A 193 -11.61 0.50 6.23
CA MET A 193 -12.20 1.67 6.86
C MET A 193 -13.62 1.38 7.32
N SER A 194 -13.82 1.30 8.62
CA SER A 194 -15.17 1.15 9.17
C SER A 194 -16.00 2.40 8.86
N GLU A 195 -17.11 2.20 8.17
CA GLU A 195 -18.10 3.20 7.73
C GLU A 195 -19.50 2.79 8.23
N GLY A 196 -20.35 3.77 8.57
CA GLY A 196 -21.78 3.54 8.84
C GLY A 196 -22.10 2.61 10.03
N GLY A 197 -21.14 2.37 10.94
CA GLY A 197 -21.30 1.46 12.07
C GLY A 197 -20.97 -0.01 11.75
N ALA A 198 -20.73 -0.35 10.47
CA ALA A 198 -20.20 -1.64 10.08
C ALA A 198 -18.69 -1.70 10.31
N ARG A 199 -18.21 -2.83 10.84
CA ARG A 199 -16.78 -3.06 11.06
C ARG A 199 -16.12 -3.51 9.76
N SER A 200 -15.04 -2.83 9.39
CA SER A 200 -14.18 -3.26 8.30
C SER A 200 -13.45 -4.57 8.62
N VAL A 201 -12.95 -5.24 7.58
CA VAL A 201 -12.11 -6.45 7.73
C VAL A 201 -10.89 -6.14 8.59
N ARG A 202 -10.25 -5.00 8.33
CA ARG A 202 -9.09 -4.55 9.13
C ARG A 202 -9.44 -4.40 10.60
N ASP A 203 -10.54 -3.71 10.94
CA ASP A 203 -10.91 -3.51 12.35
C ASP A 203 -11.23 -4.85 13.02
N THR A 204 -11.84 -5.79 12.29
CA THR A 204 -12.10 -7.14 12.77
C THR A 204 -10.81 -7.87 13.14
N ILE A 205 -9.83 -7.86 12.22
CA ILE A 205 -8.49 -8.44 12.44
C ILE A 205 -7.78 -7.78 13.63
N ALA A 206 -7.78 -6.44 13.69
CA ALA A 206 -6.98 -5.70 14.66
C ALA A 206 -7.49 -5.81 16.10
N HIS A 207 -8.81 -6.01 16.29
CA HIS A 207 -9.42 -5.80 17.61
C HIS A 207 -10.34 -6.91 18.09
N TYR A 208 -10.74 -7.85 17.23
CA TYR A 208 -11.82 -8.78 17.58
C TYR A 208 -11.47 -10.24 17.38
N GLN A 209 -11.01 -10.62 16.19
CA GLN A 209 -10.80 -12.02 15.88
C GLN A 209 -9.86 -12.24 14.70
N PHE A 210 -9.35 -13.46 14.62
CA PHE A 210 -8.67 -13.98 13.44
C PHE A 210 -9.64 -14.01 12.25
N VAL A 211 -9.21 -13.48 11.09
CA VAL A 211 -9.97 -13.54 9.84
C VAL A 211 -9.17 -14.35 8.82
N PRO A 212 -9.67 -15.50 8.34
CA PRO A 212 -8.96 -16.30 7.35
C PRO A 212 -8.99 -15.62 5.98
N ALA A 213 -8.01 -15.97 5.14
CA ALA A 213 -7.95 -15.61 3.74
C ALA A 213 -9.12 -16.20 2.96
N GLY A 214 -9.50 -17.44 3.28
CA GLY A 214 -10.61 -18.18 2.68
C GLY A 214 -10.45 -19.67 2.90
N VAL A 215 -11.20 -20.46 2.12
CA VAL A 215 -11.03 -21.92 2.05
C VAL A 215 -10.92 -22.36 0.60
N LEU A 216 -10.15 -23.44 0.39
CA LEU A 216 -10.03 -24.11 -0.89
C LEU A 216 -11.04 -25.26 -0.94
N ASN A 217 -12.03 -25.16 -1.81
CA ASN A 217 -13.06 -26.17 -2.03
C ASN A 217 -12.79 -26.91 -3.35
N LEU A 218 -12.67 -28.22 -3.25
CA LEU A 218 -12.70 -29.13 -4.38
C LEU A 218 -14.14 -29.51 -4.65
N THR A 219 -14.63 -29.23 -5.86
CA THR A 219 -16.01 -29.53 -6.26
C THR A 219 -16.00 -30.34 -7.56
N PRO A 220 -17.13 -30.99 -7.92
CA PRO A 220 -17.23 -31.67 -9.22
C PRO A 220 -16.97 -30.74 -10.42
N MET A 221 -17.25 -29.44 -10.27
CA MET A 221 -17.03 -28.43 -11.30
C MET A 221 -15.56 -27.99 -11.39
N GLY A 222 -14.81 -28.09 -10.28
CA GLY A 222 -13.40 -27.72 -10.23
C GLY A 222 -12.98 -27.16 -8.87
N ILE A 223 -11.88 -26.42 -8.88
CA ILE A 223 -11.31 -25.75 -7.72
C ILE A 223 -12.05 -24.42 -7.48
N VAL A 224 -12.48 -24.20 -6.25
CA VAL A 224 -13.26 -23.02 -5.83
C VAL A 224 -12.63 -22.43 -4.57
N PHE A 225 -12.31 -21.14 -4.59
CA PHE A 225 -11.91 -20.40 -3.40
C PHE A 225 -13.13 -19.69 -2.81
N ALA A 226 -13.40 -19.87 -1.51
CA ALA A 226 -14.63 -19.35 -0.89
C ALA A 226 -14.40 -18.72 0.48
N GLY A 227 -15.29 -17.81 0.87
CA GLY A 227 -15.31 -17.17 2.18
C GLY A 227 -14.17 -16.18 2.39
N GLY A 228 -13.67 -16.13 3.63
CA GLY A 228 -12.63 -15.20 4.06
C GLY A 228 -13.12 -13.76 4.23
N GLY A 229 -12.21 -12.86 4.60
CA GLY A 229 -12.54 -11.44 4.82
C GLY A 229 -13.02 -10.72 3.56
N GLU A 230 -12.69 -11.23 2.37
CA GLU A 230 -13.14 -10.69 1.09
C GLU A 230 -14.47 -11.27 0.60
N ASN A 231 -15.10 -12.17 1.37
CA ASN A 231 -16.36 -12.83 1.01
C ASN A 231 -16.34 -13.48 -0.38
N MET A 232 -15.26 -14.20 -0.69
CA MET A 232 -15.11 -14.89 -1.97
C MET A 232 -16.28 -15.86 -2.20
N PHE A 233 -16.82 -15.86 -3.42
CA PHE A 233 -17.82 -16.83 -3.90
C PHE A 233 -19.26 -16.73 -3.38
N LEU A 234 -19.66 -15.64 -2.72
CA LEU A 234 -21.07 -15.48 -2.31
C LEU A 234 -22.01 -14.89 -3.39
N SER A 235 -21.50 -14.32 -4.51
CA SER A 235 -22.38 -13.57 -5.45
C SER A 235 -22.02 -13.56 -6.94
N SER A 236 -21.04 -14.32 -7.44
CA SER A 236 -20.61 -14.25 -8.86
C SER A 236 -20.48 -15.62 -9.52
N ALA A 237 -20.81 -15.66 -10.83
CA ALA A 237 -20.81 -16.87 -11.66
C ALA A 237 -19.41 -17.42 -11.98
N GLU A 238 -18.33 -16.69 -11.66
CA GLU A 238 -16.95 -17.09 -11.90
C GLU A 238 -16.13 -17.20 -10.60
N PRO A 239 -15.24 -18.22 -10.50
CA PRO A 239 -14.26 -18.30 -9.42
C PRO A 239 -13.36 -17.08 -9.38
N THR A 240 -13.45 -16.33 -8.28
CA THR A 240 -12.57 -15.18 -8.05
C THR A 240 -11.46 -15.59 -7.09
N LEU A 241 -10.23 -15.63 -7.58
CA LEU A 241 -9.02 -15.84 -6.77
C LEU A 241 -8.82 -14.65 -5.81
N LEU A 242 -8.32 -14.89 -4.60
CA LEU A 242 -7.99 -13.82 -3.65
C LEU A 242 -6.94 -12.90 -4.25
N SER A 243 -5.90 -13.44 -4.88
CA SER A 243 -4.85 -12.67 -5.57
C SER A 243 -5.44 -11.63 -6.52
N LYS A 244 -6.50 -11.96 -7.27
CA LYS A 244 -7.16 -11.04 -8.20
C LYS A 244 -7.97 -9.94 -7.51
N ILE A 245 -8.59 -10.26 -6.37
CA ILE A 245 -9.26 -9.24 -5.53
C ILE A 245 -8.22 -8.27 -4.97
N LEU A 246 -7.13 -8.80 -4.43
CA LEU A 246 -6.07 -7.99 -3.82
C LEU A 246 -5.31 -7.17 -4.87
N GLU A 247 -5.12 -7.70 -6.09
CA GLU A 247 -4.54 -6.95 -7.21
C GLU A 247 -5.33 -5.69 -7.52
N ARG A 248 -6.66 -5.79 -7.61
CA ARG A 248 -7.53 -4.63 -7.82
C ARG A 248 -7.45 -3.63 -6.66
N LYS A 249 -7.41 -4.12 -5.43
CA LYS A 249 -7.30 -3.27 -4.22
C LYS A 249 -5.96 -2.56 -4.14
N THR A 250 -4.87 -3.24 -4.46
CA THR A 250 -3.53 -2.65 -4.53
C THR A 250 -3.45 -1.62 -5.65
N ALA A 251 -4.01 -1.91 -6.82
CA ALA A 251 -4.08 -0.94 -7.92
C ALA A 251 -4.86 0.32 -7.51
N ALA A 252 -5.97 0.17 -6.79
CA ALA A 252 -6.73 1.31 -6.26
C ALA A 252 -5.93 2.14 -5.24
N LEU A 253 -5.14 1.48 -4.37
CA LEU A 253 -4.23 2.17 -3.46
C LEU A 253 -3.18 2.96 -4.23
N HIS A 254 -2.50 2.33 -5.18
CA HIS A 254 -1.46 2.98 -6.00
C HIS A 254 -2.02 4.16 -6.78
N ALA A 255 -3.19 4.01 -7.41
CA ALA A 255 -3.87 5.09 -8.11
C ALA A 255 -4.18 6.27 -7.19
N CYS A 256 -4.66 6.02 -5.97
CA CYS A 256 -4.92 7.07 -4.98
C CYS A 256 -3.63 7.77 -4.52
N LEU A 257 -2.59 7.01 -4.14
CA LEU A 257 -1.29 7.58 -3.76
C LEU A 257 -0.71 8.42 -4.89
N SER A 258 -0.76 7.90 -6.11
CA SER A 258 -0.29 8.58 -7.31
C SER A 258 -1.02 9.90 -7.52
N GLU A 259 -2.34 9.86 -7.65
CA GLU A 259 -3.15 11.06 -7.92
C GLU A 259 -3.00 12.11 -6.80
N MET A 260 -2.94 11.69 -5.53
CA MET A 260 -2.72 12.62 -4.42
C MET A 260 -1.32 13.23 -4.42
N ILE A 261 -0.26 12.46 -4.77
CA ILE A 261 1.11 13.00 -4.86
C ILE A 261 1.23 13.98 -6.03
N PHE A 262 0.73 13.63 -7.20
CA PHE A 262 0.74 14.52 -8.37
C PHE A 262 -0.07 15.80 -8.10
N CYS A 263 -1.26 15.67 -7.50
CA CYS A 263 -2.06 16.82 -7.08
C CYS A 263 -1.32 17.69 -6.06
N PHE A 264 -0.71 17.08 -5.02
CA PHE A 264 0.06 17.81 -4.03
C PHE A 264 1.18 18.64 -4.68
N VAL A 265 2.00 18.01 -5.53
CA VAL A 265 3.11 18.68 -6.21
C VAL A 265 2.59 19.86 -7.04
N GLN A 266 1.58 19.61 -7.90
CA GLN A 266 1.01 20.63 -8.77
C GLN A 266 0.47 21.84 -7.99
N GLU A 267 -0.30 21.61 -6.93
CA GLU A 267 -0.92 22.71 -6.18
C GLU A 267 0.07 23.47 -5.30
N VAL A 268 1.10 22.79 -4.79
CA VAL A 268 2.19 23.44 -4.04
C VAL A 268 3.03 24.32 -4.96
N GLU A 269 3.29 23.91 -6.20
CA GLU A 269 4.00 24.74 -7.18
C GLU A 269 3.23 26.02 -7.53
N LYS A 270 1.91 25.92 -7.73
CA LYS A 270 1.03 27.09 -7.91
C LYS A 270 1.09 28.01 -6.69
N TRP A 271 0.99 27.45 -5.48
CA TRP A 271 1.08 28.20 -4.24
C TRP A 271 2.41 28.93 -4.04
N GLU A 272 3.53 28.32 -4.39
CA GLU A 272 4.84 28.97 -4.31
C GLU A 272 5.02 30.10 -5.32
N THR A 273 4.39 29.98 -6.48
CA THR A 273 4.49 30.96 -7.58
C THR A 273 3.44 32.06 -7.48
N GLY A 274 2.44 31.92 -6.59
CA GLY A 274 1.38 32.91 -6.37
C GLY A 274 0.24 32.84 -7.37
N TYR A 275 0.11 31.71 -8.09
CA TYR A 275 -0.98 31.42 -9.03
C TYR A 275 -2.03 30.50 -8.42
#